data_AF-A0A3N5VHK8-F1
#
_entry.id   AF-A0A3N5VHK8-F1
#
_cell.length_a   1.000
_cell.length_b   1.000
_cell.length_c   1.000
_cell.angle_alpha   90.00
_cell.angle_beta   90.00
_cell.angle_gamma   90.00
#
_symmetry.space_group_name_H-M   'P 1'
#
loop_
_entity.id
_entity.type
_entity.pdbx_description
1 polymer ?
#
loop_
_entity_poly.entity_id
_entity_poly.type
_entity_poly.pdbx_seq_one_letter_code
_entity_poly.pdbx_strand_id
1 'polypeptide(L)'
;MECPNCKHATSDTALLQCSHCGESFERGPLEEYQHLAYLADWLVDRPEITQKLKEQLLDLVGKKREALIKQLLPKVMEETKPAPVVEVKPLEEVQQEIPAAPPKPVIVPEPISESAPAQITPAPQMVATQAEAVAPKPSPLPQRVPAKPAAPLKPRRPPIDWRKVITEAATSGALLRALLYLGAFMIVVSAAVLVIRFWNQFNPVLQLLFIASVPLTFYAGGWAIRTRLKLTQAGTVLTGIGAILVAVDFAAIYQLGGIGRNNGPIYWLVVTIFCTALYAFTAWRLQGEFFDYLTLLGGASILFTFTRLLNLPAEWSVVSVTGSGALMTIAASRFAKAGESWREFGRAARYLSQILIPASVFYVMFSPARPPIGHMLGFLFAMMGYFVLAWQFPTIIFVYAALGASIGTVVYALRVADLPIEWYSTVGSVLALAYILVGQRVQRAKIESSVIQNYVKALNTTGLTLISLTALSGFVFAFDNKIWAGVTAMTLASLDLAICAYFFARSRYT
;
A
#
# COMPACT_ATOMS: atom_id res chain seq x y z
N MET A 1 -25.40 4.04 -17.21
CA MET A 1 -26.47 5.04 -17.13
C MET A 1 -27.75 4.35 -16.68
N GLU A 2 -28.50 4.88 -15.72
CA GLU A 2 -29.80 4.32 -15.31
C GLU A 2 -30.94 4.90 -16.14
N CYS A 3 -31.83 4.04 -16.63
CA CYS A 3 -33.04 4.45 -17.33
C CYS A 3 -33.98 5.23 -16.39
N PRO A 4 -34.49 6.41 -16.78
CA PRO A 4 -35.35 7.22 -15.92
C PRO A 4 -36.71 6.56 -15.66
N ASN A 5 -37.16 5.65 -16.54
CA ASN A 5 -38.44 4.97 -16.42
C ASN A 5 -38.35 3.72 -15.50
N CYS A 6 -37.39 2.82 -15.73
CA CYS A 6 -37.30 1.54 -15.01
C CYS A 6 -36.07 1.37 -14.11
N LYS A 7 -35.18 2.37 -14.03
CA LYS A 7 -33.91 2.33 -13.28
C LYS A 7 -32.93 1.22 -13.72
N HIS A 8 -33.15 0.56 -14.85
CA HIS A 8 -32.23 -0.43 -15.37
C HIS A 8 -30.95 0.22 -15.93
N ALA A 9 -29.79 -0.38 -15.67
CA ALA A 9 -28.51 0.11 -16.18
C ALA A 9 -28.36 -0.23 -17.67
N THR A 10 -28.13 0.79 -18.51
CA THR A 10 -27.98 0.65 -19.97
C THR A 10 -26.51 0.79 -20.41
N SER A 11 -26.18 0.11 -21.52
CA SER A 11 -24.83 0.06 -22.13
C SER A 11 -24.49 1.33 -22.93
N ASP A 12 -23.20 1.69 -22.99
CA ASP A 12 -22.66 2.94 -23.54
C ASP A 12 -22.72 3.03 -25.08
N THR A 13 -23.91 3.24 -25.65
CA THR A 13 -24.13 3.50 -27.09
C THR A 13 -24.70 4.90 -27.31
N ALA A 14 -24.48 5.49 -28.50
CA ALA A 14 -24.91 6.85 -28.83
C ALA A 14 -26.45 7.06 -28.73
N LEU A 15 -27.22 6.00 -28.96
CA LEU A 15 -28.64 5.88 -28.64
C LEU A 15 -28.78 4.86 -27.51
N LEU A 16 -29.34 5.28 -26.38
CA LEU A 16 -29.52 4.43 -25.21
C LEU A 16 -30.93 3.84 -25.27
N GLN A 17 -31.06 2.69 -25.93
CA GLN A 17 -32.28 1.90 -25.81
C GLN A 17 -32.22 1.07 -24.54
N CYS A 18 -33.20 1.25 -23.66
CA CYS A 18 -33.28 0.47 -22.45
C CYS A 18 -33.69 -0.97 -22.77
N SER A 19 -32.85 -1.94 -22.42
CA SER A 19 -33.14 -3.37 -22.60
C SER A 19 -34.36 -3.86 -21.83
N HIS A 20 -34.80 -3.14 -20.80
CA HIS A 20 -35.92 -3.53 -19.95
C HIS A 20 -37.26 -2.91 -20.39
N CYS A 21 -37.32 -1.60 -20.66
CA CYS A 21 -38.57 -0.94 -21.08
C CYS A 21 -38.67 -0.68 -22.59
N GLY A 22 -37.60 -0.91 -23.36
CA GLY A 22 -37.58 -0.69 -24.81
C GLY A 22 -37.49 0.76 -25.27
N GLU A 23 -37.61 1.73 -24.36
CA GLU A 23 -37.54 3.16 -24.68
C GLU A 23 -36.12 3.59 -25.05
N SER A 24 -36.02 4.45 -26.06
CA SER A 24 -34.77 5.08 -26.48
C SER A 24 -34.68 6.51 -25.97
N PHE A 25 -33.53 6.86 -25.40
CA PHE A 25 -33.24 8.20 -24.91
C PHE A 25 -32.05 8.81 -25.66
N GLU A 26 -32.11 10.11 -25.90
CA GLU A 26 -30.94 10.87 -26.33
C GLU A 26 -29.92 10.93 -25.20
N ARG A 27 -28.65 10.66 -25.53
CA ARG A 27 -27.56 10.56 -24.55
C ARG A 27 -27.36 11.85 -23.75
N GLY A 28 -27.32 13.01 -24.42
CA GLY A 28 -27.03 14.30 -23.78
C GLY A 28 -27.98 14.65 -22.64
N PRO A 29 -29.31 14.73 -22.89
CA PRO A 29 -30.28 15.02 -21.83
C PRO A 29 -30.31 13.95 -20.72
N LEU A 30 -30.03 12.68 -21.04
CA LEU A 30 -29.98 11.60 -20.05
C LEU A 30 -28.74 11.67 -19.14
N GLU A 31 -27.57 12.00 -19.70
CA GLU A 31 -26.34 12.25 -18.92
C GLU A 31 -26.53 13.45 -18.00
N GLU A 32 -27.12 14.54 -18.49
CA GLU A 32 -27.43 15.71 -17.67
C GLU A 32 -28.39 15.38 -16.53
N TYR A 33 -29.43 14.58 -16.80
CA TYR A 33 -30.36 14.10 -15.79
C TYR A 33 -29.65 13.30 -14.68
N GLN A 34 -28.70 12.43 -15.03
CA GLN A 34 -27.93 11.64 -14.05
C GLN A 34 -26.93 12.48 -13.27
N HIS A 35 -26.29 13.46 -13.90
CA HIS A 35 -25.43 14.42 -13.19
C HIS A 35 -26.23 15.24 -12.18
N LEU A 36 -27.46 15.62 -12.50
CA LEU A 36 -28.35 16.31 -11.55
C LEU A 36 -28.80 15.39 -10.40
N ALA A 37 -29.07 14.11 -10.68
CA ALA A 37 -29.38 13.13 -9.64
C ALA A 37 -28.19 12.95 -8.68
N TYR A 38 -26.98 12.78 -9.24
CA TYR A 38 -25.75 12.71 -8.46
C TYR A 38 -25.51 13.98 -7.64
N LEU A 39 -25.73 15.17 -8.23
CA LEU A 39 -25.57 16.44 -7.53
C LEU A 39 -26.56 16.59 -6.38
N ALA A 40 -27.81 16.13 -6.53
CA ALA A 40 -28.80 16.14 -5.46
C ALA A 40 -28.36 15.27 -4.28
N ASP A 41 -27.92 14.04 -4.54
CA ASP A 41 -27.41 13.12 -3.51
C ASP A 41 -26.14 13.71 -2.85
N TRP A 42 -25.23 14.26 -3.65
CA TRP A 42 -24.02 14.91 -3.17
C TRP A 42 -24.33 16.11 -2.25
N LEU A 43 -25.36 16.91 -2.55
CA LEU A 43 -25.78 18.03 -1.70
C LEU A 43 -26.37 17.55 -0.36
N VAL A 44 -27.04 16.40 -0.33
CA VAL A 44 -27.60 15.80 0.89
C VAL A 44 -26.48 15.43 1.88
N ASP A 45 -25.33 14.97 1.39
CA ASP A 45 -24.24 14.47 2.22
C ASP A 45 -23.21 15.52 2.67
N ARG A 46 -23.40 16.81 2.31
CA ARG A 46 -22.45 17.88 2.62
C ARG A 46 -22.83 18.70 3.86
N PRO A 47 -22.17 18.49 5.02
CA PRO A 47 -22.42 19.28 6.22
C PRO A 47 -21.84 20.70 6.13
N GLU A 48 -20.95 20.97 5.17
CA GLU A 48 -20.29 22.28 5.05
C GLU A 48 -21.19 23.36 4.42
N ILE A 49 -22.29 22.94 3.77
CA ILE A 49 -23.23 23.84 3.11
C ILE A 49 -24.33 24.22 4.11
N THR A 50 -24.53 25.52 4.32
CA THR A 50 -25.62 26.03 5.15
C THR A 50 -26.97 25.47 4.68
N GLN A 51 -27.80 25.01 5.62
CA GLN A 51 -29.11 24.40 5.35
C GLN A 51 -29.96 25.22 4.36
N LYS A 52 -30.00 26.55 4.51
CA LYS A 52 -30.71 27.46 3.61
C LYS A 52 -30.20 27.42 2.17
N LEU A 53 -28.88 27.37 1.97
CA LEU A 53 -28.28 27.29 0.63
C LEU A 53 -28.51 25.91 0.01
N LYS A 54 -28.44 24.86 0.83
CA LYS A 54 -28.75 23.48 0.43
C LYS A 54 -30.18 23.35 -0.08
N GLU A 55 -31.16 23.92 0.62
CA GLU A 55 -32.57 23.95 0.18
C GLU A 55 -32.75 24.69 -1.15
N GLN A 56 -32.08 25.83 -1.34
CA GLN A 56 -32.12 26.58 -2.60
C GLN A 56 -31.51 25.80 -3.77
N LEU A 57 -30.36 25.13 -3.55
CA LEU A 57 -29.71 24.33 -4.57
C LEU A 57 -30.53 23.08 -4.92
N LEU A 58 -31.13 22.41 -3.93
CA LEU A 58 -32.01 21.27 -4.16
C LEU A 58 -33.27 21.66 -4.94
N ASP A 59 -33.87 22.83 -4.66
CA ASP A 59 -35.00 23.36 -5.44
C ASP A 59 -34.63 23.63 -6.91
N LEU A 60 -33.46 24.25 -7.15
CA LEU A 60 -32.97 24.51 -8.51
C LEU A 60 -32.66 23.21 -9.28
N VAL A 61 -32.01 22.24 -8.63
CA VAL A 61 -31.72 20.93 -9.21
C VAL A 61 -33.01 20.17 -9.51
N GLY A 62 -33.99 20.21 -8.60
CA GLY A 62 -35.31 19.61 -8.79
C GLY A 62 -36.04 20.17 -10.01
N LYS A 63 -36.12 21.50 -10.14
CA LYS A 63 -36.76 22.17 -11.29
C LYS A 63 -36.10 21.80 -12.62
N LYS A 64 -34.77 21.77 -12.67
CA LYS A 64 -34.02 21.40 -13.88
C LYS A 64 -34.21 19.93 -14.24
N ARG A 65 -34.26 19.06 -13.23
CA ARG A 65 -34.55 17.62 -13.40
C ARG A 65 -35.95 17.39 -13.94
N GLU A 66 -36.96 18.06 -13.42
CA GLU A 66 -38.34 17.98 -13.94
C GLU A 66 -38.46 18.45 -15.39
N ALA A 67 -37.75 19.53 -15.76
CA ALA A 67 -37.71 20.01 -17.14
C ALA A 67 -37.10 18.97 -18.10
N LEU A 68 -36.00 18.33 -17.70
CA LEU A 68 -35.37 17.24 -18.47
C LEU A 68 -36.25 16.00 -18.56
N ILE A 69 -36.97 15.63 -17.50
CA ILE A 69 -37.94 14.51 -17.54
C ILE A 69 -39.02 14.79 -18.58
N LYS A 70 -39.58 16.01 -18.61
CA LYS A 70 -40.59 16.40 -19.61
C LYS A 70 -40.05 16.35 -21.03
N GLN A 71 -38.78 16.72 -21.22
CA GLN A 71 -38.10 16.63 -22.52
C GLN A 71 -37.80 15.18 -22.93
N LEU A 72 -37.47 14.29 -21.99
CA LEU A 72 -37.16 12.89 -22.23
C LEU A 72 -38.40 12.01 -22.43
N LEU A 73 -39.55 12.38 -21.86
CA LEU A 73 -40.81 11.62 -21.92
C LEU A 73 -41.95 12.37 -22.64
N PRO A 74 -41.75 12.93 -23.85
CA PRO A 74 -42.79 13.72 -24.50
C PRO A 74 -44.00 12.87 -24.95
N LYS A 75 -43.79 11.56 -25.20
CA LYS A 75 -44.79 10.71 -25.86
C LYS A 75 -45.88 10.12 -24.97
N VAL A 76 -45.73 10.10 -23.64
CA VAL A 76 -46.70 9.39 -22.77
C VAL A 76 -47.94 10.23 -22.46
N MET A 77 -47.87 11.57 -22.60
CA MET A 77 -48.99 12.45 -22.21
C MET A 77 -49.92 12.89 -23.36
N GLU A 78 -49.55 12.70 -24.62
CA GLU A 78 -50.35 13.21 -25.76
C GLU A 78 -51.22 12.15 -26.47
N GLU A 79 -50.93 10.85 -26.31
CA GLU A 79 -51.74 9.75 -26.87
C GLU A 79 -52.66 9.11 -25.83
N THR A 80 -53.65 9.87 -25.35
CA THR A 80 -54.83 9.28 -24.70
C THR A 80 -56.11 9.87 -25.31
N LYS A 81 -56.19 9.85 -26.64
CA LYS A 81 -57.44 10.01 -27.37
C LYS A 81 -57.85 8.62 -27.87
N PRO A 82 -58.95 8.03 -27.38
CA PRO A 82 -59.31 6.66 -27.72
C PRO A 82 -59.74 6.58 -29.18
N ALA A 83 -58.91 5.97 -30.03
CA ALA A 83 -59.30 5.55 -31.37
C ALA A 83 -60.00 4.17 -31.28
N PRO A 84 -60.97 3.89 -32.17
CA PRO A 84 -61.96 2.85 -31.99
C PRO A 84 -61.38 1.45 -32.20
N VAL A 85 -61.98 0.50 -31.48
CA VAL A 85 -61.75 -0.94 -31.56
C VAL A 85 -61.76 -1.40 -33.02
N VAL A 86 -60.59 -1.79 -33.53
CA VAL A 86 -60.47 -2.52 -34.80
C VAL A 86 -60.31 -3.99 -34.49
N GLU A 87 -61.27 -4.74 -35.02
CA GLU A 87 -61.43 -6.18 -34.98
C GLU A 87 -60.23 -6.91 -35.60
N VAL A 88 -59.65 -7.83 -34.83
CA VAL A 88 -58.44 -8.59 -35.17
C VAL A 88 -58.79 -9.65 -36.21
N LYS A 89 -58.26 -9.51 -37.42
CA LYS A 89 -58.24 -10.57 -38.44
C LYS A 89 -56.92 -11.35 -38.34
N PRO A 90 -56.92 -12.68 -38.21
CA PRO A 90 -55.68 -13.47 -38.17
C PRO A 90 -55.09 -13.54 -39.59
N LEU A 91 -53.81 -13.19 -39.75
CA LEU A 91 -53.07 -13.42 -41.00
C LEU A 91 -51.73 -14.09 -40.70
N GLU A 92 -51.69 -15.35 -41.16
CA GLU A 92 -50.64 -16.01 -41.94
C GLU A 92 -49.17 -15.74 -41.60
N GLU A 93 -48.57 -16.83 -41.13
CA GLU A 93 -47.15 -17.13 -41.03
C GLU A 93 -46.47 -17.05 -42.40
N VAL A 94 -45.82 -15.92 -42.69
CA VAL A 94 -44.92 -15.76 -43.83
C VAL A 94 -43.51 -16.15 -43.40
N GLN A 95 -43.07 -17.34 -43.85
CA GLN A 95 -41.67 -17.74 -43.85
C GLN A 95 -40.89 -16.79 -44.77
N GLN A 96 -40.01 -15.98 -44.20
CA GLN A 96 -39.10 -15.12 -44.94
C GLN A 96 -37.67 -15.66 -44.84
N GLU A 97 -37.18 -16.19 -45.96
CA GLU A 97 -35.78 -16.54 -46.22
C GLU A 97 -34.86 -15.34 -45.94
N ILE A 98 -33.83 -15.56 -45.12
CA ILE A 98 -32.79 -14.59 -44.80
C ILE A 98 -31.73 -14.63 -45.91
N PRO A 99 -31.53 -13.56 -46.71
CA PRO A 99 -30.42 -13.50 -47.65
C PRO A 99 -29.09 -13.27 -46.92
N ALA A 100 -28.08 -14.07 -47.29
CA ALA A 100 -26.73 -14.01 -46.75
C ALA A 100 -26.07 -12.65 -47.01
N ALA A 101 -25.62 -12.00 -45.94
CA ALA A 101 -24.85 -10.76 -46.00
C ALA A 101 -23.41 -11.03 -46.48
N PRO A 102 -22.81 -10.15 -47.31
CA PRO A 102 -21.42 -10.30 -47.77
C PRO A 102 -20.41 -10.03 -46.63
N PRO A 103 -19.22 -10.65 -46.67
CA PRO A 103 -18.21 -10.50 -45.62
C PRO A 103 -17.65 -9.08 -45.57
N LYS A 104 -17.62 -8.49 -44.37
CA LYS A 104 -16.91 -7.24 -44.08
C LYS A 104 -15.40 -7.44 -44.25
N PRO A 105 -14.67 -6.47 -44.86
CA PRO A 105 -13.22 -6.53 -44.99
C PRO A 105 -12.52 -6.44 -43.63
N VAL A 106 -11.56 -7.34 -43.43
CA VAL A 106 -10.64 -7.37 -42.29
C VAL A 106 -9.71 -6.17 -42.38
N ILE A 107 -9.87 -5.23 -41.44
CA ILE A 107 -8.94 -4.11 -41.24
C ILE A 107 -7.71 -4.68 -40.54
N VAL A 108 -6.60 -4.71 -41.27
CA VAL A 108 -5.25 -5.00 -40.74
C VAL A 108 -4.82 -3.80 -39.90
N PRO A 109 -4.50 -3.95 -38.59
CA PRO A 109 -3.95 -2.85 -37.83
C PRO A 109 -2.50 -2.58 -38.26
N GLU A 110 -2.27 -1.32 -38.63
CA GLU A 110 -0.98 -0.71 -38.90
C GLU A 110 -0.12 -0.70 -37.62
N PRO A 111 1.19 -1.00 -37.68
CA PRO A 111 2.04 -1.04 -36.51
C PRO A 111 2.29 0.39 -35.97
N ILE A 112 1.90 0.60 -34.71
CA ILE A 112 2.25 1.80 -33.95
C ILE A 112 3.77 1.80 -33.74
N SER A 113 4.44 2.68 -34.48
CA SER A 113 5.85 3.00 -34.31
C SER A 113 6.01 3.83 -33.04
N GLU A 114 6.39 3.18 -31.94
CA GLU A 114 6.70 3.83 -30.67
C GLU A 114 8.11 4.44 -30.75
N SER A 115 8.14 5.74 -31.00
CA SER A 115 9.35 6.57 -30.98
C SER A 115 9.79 6.81 -29.53
N ALA A 116 10.87 6.14 -29.14
CA ALA A 116 11.58 6.41 -27.89
C ALA A 116 12.29 7.78 -27.95
N PRO A 117 12.13 8.66 -26.94
CA PRO A 117 13.01 9.81 -26.78
C PRO A 117 14.32 9.37 -26.10
N ALA A 118 15.42 9.48 -26.84
CA ALA A 118 16.78 9.35 -26.31
C ALA A 118 17.06 10.52 -25.34
N GLN A 119 17.17 10.21 -24.04
CA GLN A 119 17.71 11.13 -23.06
C GLN A 119 19.21 11.31 -23.27
N ILE A 120 19.59 12.55 -23.60
CA ILE A 120 20.95 13.02 -23.66
C ILE A 120 21.48 13.11 -22.23
N THR A 121 22.53 12.35 -21.93
CA THR A 121 23.30 12.46 -20.68
C THR A 121 24.35 13.56 -20.88
N PRO A 122 24.41 14.62 -20.06
CA PRO A 122 25.55 15.53 -20.08
C PRO A 122 26.74 14.93 -19.33
N ALA A 123 27.92 15.07 -19.93
CA ALA A 123 29.20 14.70 -19.37
C ALA A 123 29.53 15.52 -18.10
N PRO A 124 30.16 14.92 -17.07
CA PRO A 124 30.67 15.68 -15.93
C PRO A 124 31.94 16.45 -16.31
N GLN A 125 31.89 17.77 -16.16
CA GLN A 125 33.04 18.65 -16.20
C GLN A 125 34.01 18.33 -15.06
N MET A 126 35.26 18.04 -15.41
CA MET A 126 36.38 18.00 -14.48
C MET A 126 36.67 19.41 -13.97
N VAL A 127 36.39 19.68 -12.69
CA VAL A 127 36.94 20.83 -11.98
C VAL A 127 38.35 20.45 -11.53
N ALA A 128 39.35 21.08 -12.15
CA ALA A 128 40.72 21.04 -11.68
C ALA A 128 40.85 21.90 -10.42
N THR A 129 40.92 21.26 -9.25
CA THR A 129 41.37 21.92 -8.02
C THR A 129 42.90 21.91 -8.03
N GLN A 130 43.50 23.06 -8.32
CA GLN A 130 44.90 23.34 -8.02
C GLN A 130 45.07 23.31 -6.50
N ALA A 131 45.73 22.27 -6.00
CA ALA A 131 46.20 22.21 -4.62
C ALA A 131 47.58 22.87 -4.54
N GLU A 132 47.62 23.95 -3.78
CA GLU A 132 48.79 24.73 -3.42
C GLU A 132 49.76 23.87 -2.59
N ALA A 133 51.03 23.85 -3.00
CA ALA A 133 52.07 23.00 -2.44
C ALA A 133 52.50 23.52 -1.05
N VAL A 134 52.00 22.91 0.01
CA VAL A 134 52.57 23.04 1.36
C VAL A 134 53.61 21.95 1.56
N ALA A 135 54.86 22.36 1.76
CA ALA A 135 56.02 21.51 1.97
C ALA A 135 55.82 20.55 3.17
N PRO A 136 55.96 19.21 2.98
CA PRO A 136 55.86 18.27 4.08
C PRO A 136 57.18 18.17 4.85
N LYS A 137 57.04 18.26 6.17
CA LYS A 137 58.05 17.97 7.20
C LYS A 137 58.57 16.51 7.05
N PRO A 138 59.86 16.22 7.27
CA PRO A 138 60.42 14.89 7.02
C PRO A 138 59.77 13.84 7.93
N SER A 139 59.11 12.87 7.30
CA SER A 139 58.51 11.70 7.96
C SER A 139 59.54 10.56 8.04
N PRO A 140 59.62 9.81 9.15
CA PRO A 140 60.62 8.76 9.34
C PRO A 140 60.45 7.61 8.33
N LEU A 141 61.60 7.03 7.96
CA LEU A 141 61.77 5.99 6.93
C LEU A 141 60.71 4.88 7.01
N PRO A 142 60.00 4.59 5.90
CA PRO A 142 59.02 3.51 5.86
C PRO A 142 59.71 2.15 5.93
N GLN A 143 59.37 1.41 6.98
CA GLN A 143 59.73 0.00 7.15
C GLN A 143 59.12 -0.80 5.99
N ARG A 144 59.97 -1.45 5.17
CA ARG A 144 59.57 -2.29 4.03
C ARG A 144 58.62 -3.39 4.51
N VAL A 145 57.33 -3.22 4.27
CA VAL A 145 56.37 -4.31 4.33
C VAL A 145 56.65 -5.23 3.12
N PRO A 146 56.88 -6.54 3.31
CA PRO A 146 57.14 -7.47 2.23
C PRO A 146 56.00 -7.42 1.20
N ALA A 147 56.37 -7.30 -0.07
CA ALA A 147 55.44 -7.18 -1.19
C ALA A 147 54.45 -8.35 -1.20
N LYS A 148 53.16 -8.04 -1.05
CA LYS A 148 52.08 -9.01 -1.17
C LYS A 148 52.18 -9.68 -2.56
N PRO A 149 52.22 -11.02 -2.65
CA PRO A 149 52.36 -11.73 -3.92
C PRO A 149 51.32 -11.23 -4.94
N ALA A 150 51.79 -10.90 -6.14
CA ALA A 150 50.93 -10.43 -7.22
C ALA A 150 49.79 -11.44 -7.42
N ALA A 151 48.55 -10.95 -7.34
CA ALA A 151 47.37 -11.79 -7.52
C ALA A 151 47.45 -12.46 -8.91
N PRO A 152 47.18 -13.77 -9.02
CA PRO A 152 47.26 -14.48 -10.29
C PRO A 152 46.38 -13.80 -11.34
N LEU A 153 46.95 -13.59 -12.53
CA LEU A 153 46.26 -13.03 -13.69
C LEU A 153 44.99 -13.86 -13.95
N LYS A 154 43.82 -13.20 -13.91
CA LYS A 154 42.54 -13.87 -14.20
C LYS A 154 42.65 -14.53 -15.58
N PRO A 155 42.37 -15.85 -15.70
CA PRO A 155 42.46 -16.55 -16.97
C PRO A 155 41.58 -15.85 -18.02
N ARG A 156 42.16 -15.63 -19.19
CA ARG A 156 41.49 -14.98 -20.33
C ARG A 156 40.28 -15.85 -20.70
N ARG A 157 39.07 -15.28 -20.61
CA ARG A 157 37.85 -16.04 -20.91
C ARG A 157 37.90 -16.49 -22.38
N PRO A 158 37.62 -17.77 -22.67
CA PRO A 158 37.55 -18.24 -24.05
C PRO A 158 36.43 -17.50 -24.81
N PRO A 159 36.57 -17.34 -26.14
CA PRO A 159 35.54 -16.73 -26.97
C PRO A 159 34.21 -17.48 -26.82
N ILE A 160 33.12 -16.72 -26.69
CA ILE A 160 31.77 -17.27 -26.47
C ILE A 160 31.30 -17.96 -27.75
N ASP A 161 31.05 -19.26 -27.67
CA ASP A 161 30.52 -20.05 -28.77
C ASP A 161 28.98 -20.06 -28.71
N TRP A 162 28.36 -19.14 -29.45
CA TRP A 162 26.91 -18.88 -29.40
C TRP A 162 26.04 -20.10 -29.75
N ARG A 163 26.53 -21.03 -30.59
CA ARG A 163 25.80 -22.26 -30.90
C ARG A 163 25.64 -23.15 -29.68
N LYS A 164 26.69 -23.25 -28.86
CA LYS A 164 26.69 -24.06 -27.65
C LYS A 164 25.86 -23.42 -26.54
N VAL A 165 25.87 -22.08 -26.45
CA VAL A 165 25.02 -21.34 -25.52
C VAL A 165 23.54 -21.53 -25.85
N ILE A 166 23.14 -21.54 -27.12
CA ILE A 166 21.72 -21.74 -27.49
C ILE A 166 21.27 -23.18 -27.19
N THR A 167 22.08 -24.19 -27.47
CA THR A 167 21.70 -25.59 -27.19
C THR A 167 21.74 -25.90 -25.70
N GLU A 168 22.73 -25.38 -24.96
CA GLU A 168 22.78 -25.48 -23.50
C GLU A 168 21.69 -24.62 -22.83
N ALA A 169 21.27 -23.49 -23.41
CA ALA A 169 20.12 -22.72 -22.93
C ALA A 169 18.79 -23.43 -23.21
N ALA A 170 18.65 -24.04 -24.40
CA ALA A 170 17.47 -24.82 -24.78
C ALA A 170 17.29 -26.08 -23.92
N THR A 171 18.39 -26.71 -23.52
CA THR A 171 18.41 -27.86 -22.60
C THR A 171 18.64 -27.46 -21.15
N SER A 172 18.76 -26.16 -20.86
CA SER A 172 19.03 -25.70 -19.50
C SER A 172 17.85 -26.08 -18.61
N GLY A 173 18.14 -26.52 -17.39
CA GLY A 173 17.12 -26.72 -16.36
C GLY A 173 16.27 -25.46 -16.12
N ALA A 174 16.74 -24.28 -16.53
CA ALA A 174 15.96 -23.04 -16.50
C ALA A 174 14.82 -23.02 -17.53
N LEU A 175 15.04 -23.46 -18.78
CA LEU A 175 13.99 -23.51 -19.79
C LEU A 175 12.94 -24.57 -19.46
N LEU A 176 13.36 -25.75 -18.99
CA LEU A 176 12.40 -26.78 -18.53
C LEU A 176 11.54 -26.27 -17.36
N ARG A 177 12.16 -25.57 -16.39
CA ARG A 177 11.42 -24.91 -15.31
C ARG A 177 10.48 -23.83 -15.84
N ALA A 178 10.92 -23.00 -16.78
CA ALA A 178 10.09 -21.97 -17.40
C ALA A 178 8.89 -22.58 -18.14
N LEU A 179 9.08 -23.68 -18.88
CA LEU A 179 8.01 -24.40 -19.57
C LEU A 179 7.02 -25.06 -18.59
N LEU A 180 7.53 -25.62 -17.48
CA LEU A 180 6.70 -26.13 -16.38
C LEU A 180 5.89 -25.01 -15.73
N TYR A 181 6.50 -23.85 -15.47
CA TYR A 181 5.79 -22.68 -14.94
C TYR A 181 4.76 -22.14 -15.92
N LEU A 182 5.08 -22.11 -17.22
CA LEU A 182 4.15 -21.69 -18.28
C LEU A 182 2.96 -22.65 -18.39
N GLY A 183 3.20 -23.96 -18.35
CA GLY A 183 2.15 -24.99 -18.36
C GLY A 183 1.24 -24.87 -17.14
N ALA A 184 1.83 -24.75 -15.94
CA ALA A 184 1.06 -24.52 -14.71
C ALA A 184 0.24 -23.23 -14.78
N PHE A 185 0.83 -22.15 -15.30
CA PHE A 185 0.14 -20.87 -15.50
C PHE A 185 -1.03 -20.99 -16.48
N MET A 186 -0.85 -21.67 -17.62
CA MET A 186 -1.92 -21.90 -18.59
C MET A 186 -3.09 -22.70 -18.00
N ILE A 187 -2.82 -23.70 -17.17
CA ILE A 187 -3.85 -24.46 -16.46
C ILE A 187 -4.62 -23.54 -15.51
N VAL A 188 -3.92 -22.71 -14.74
CA VAL A 188 -4.54 -21.76 -13.80
C VAL A 188 -5.41 -20.74 -14.54
N VAL A 189 -4.91 -20.14 -15.63
CA VAL A 189 -5.67 -19.19 -16.45
C VAL A 189 -6.90 -19.84 -17.08
N SER A 190 -6.75 -21.05 -17.63
CA SER A 190 -7.87 -21.79 -18.23
C SER A 190 -8.96 -22.10 -17.19
N ALA A 191 -8.57 -22.57 -16.00
CA ALA A 191 -9.49 -22.80 -14.89
C ALA A 191 -10.20 -21.50 -14.47
N ALA A 192 -9.45 -20.40 -14.32
CA ALA A 192 -10.02 -19.10 -13.96
C ALA A 192 -11.05 -18.61 -14.99
N VAL A 193 -10.76 -18.72 -16.29
CA VAL A 193 -11.70 -18.33 -17.36
C VAL A 193 -12.97 -19.17 -17.32
N LEU A 194 -12.86 -20.49 -17.11
CA LEU A 194 -14.00 -21.38 -17.00
C LEU A 194 -14.87 -21.00 -15.78
N VAL A 195 -14.23 -20.79 -14.63
CA VAL A 195 -14.91 -20.37 -13.40
C VAL A 195 -15.63 -19.05 -13.60
N ILE A 196 -14.99 -18.02 -14.16
CA ILE A 196 -15.60 -16.70 -14.39
C ILE A 196 -16.78 -16.79 -15.36
N ARG A 197 -16.63 -17.52 -16.48
CA ARG A 197 -17.65 -17.58 -17.54
C ARG A 197 -18.89 -18.37 -17.14
N PHE A 198 -18.71 -19.47 -16.40
CA PHE A 198 -19.80 -20.39 -16.07
C PHE A 198 -20.29 -20.26 -14.63
N TRP A 199 -19.77 -19.31 -13.85
CA TRP A 199 -20.09 -19.15 -12.43
C TRP A 199 -21.59 -19.22 -12.16
N ASN A 200 -22.37 -18.36 -12.83
CA ASN A 200 -23.80 -18.19 -12.57
C ASN A 200 -24.66 -19.40 -12.99
N GLN A 201 -24.11 -20.38 -13.71
CA GLN A 201 -24.86 -21.56 -14.13
C GLN A 201 -24.88 -22.67 -13.07
N PHE A 202 -23.92 -22.66 -12.14
CA PHE A 202 -23.82 -23.69 -11.11
C PHE A 202 -24.63 -23.35 -9.86
N ASN A 203 -25.14 -24.38 -9.19
CA ASN A 203 -25.72 -24.24 -7.86
C ASN A 203 -24.67 -23.71 -6.87
N PRO A 204 -24.99 -22.76 -5.97
CA PRO A 204 -24.05 -22.20 -4.99
C PRO A 204 -23.26 -23.24 -4.17
N VAL A 205 -23.86 -24.39 -3.86
CA VAL A 205 -23.17 -25.47 -3.14
C VAL A 205 -22.10 -26.14 -4.02
N LEU A 206 -22.41 -26.36 -5.30
CA LEU A 206 -21.44 -26.92 -6.26
C LEU A 206 -20.33 -25.92 -6.57
N GLN A 207 -20.66 -24.63 -6.66
CA GLN A 207 -19.66 -23.56 -6.76
C GLN A 207 -18.68 -23.60 -5.59
N LEU A 208 -19.20 -23.69 -4.35
CA LEU A 208 -18.37 -23.76 -3.14
C LEU A 208 -17.52 -25.03 -3.10
N LEU A 209 -18.11 -26.19 -3.42
CA LEU A 209 -17.37 -27.45 -3.48
C LEU A 209 -16.27 -27.43 -4.54
N PHE A 210 -16.55 -26.88 -5.73
CA PHE A 210 -15.58 -26.79 -6.80
C PHE A 210 -14.42 -25.86 -6.41
N ILE A 211 -14.72 -24.66 -5.90
CA ILE A 211 -13.72 -23.73 -5.39
C ILE A 211 -12.89 -24.38 -4.28
N ALA A 212 -13.51 -25.02 -3.29
CA ALA A 212 -12.80 -25.64 -2.17
C ALA A 212 -11.99 -26.88 -2.57
N SER A 213 -12.40 -27.60 -3.62
CA SER A 213 -11.72 -28.83 -4.05
C SER A 213 -10.29 -28.60 -4.54
N VAL A 214 -10.04 -27.48 -5.22
CA VAL A 214 -8.74 -27.13 -5.77
C VAL A 214 -7.68 -26.89 -4.68
N PRO A 215 -7.82 -25.90 -3.76
CA PRO A 215 -6.85 -25.66 -2.70
C PRO A 215 -6.70 -26.90 -1.80
N LEU A 216 -7.78 -27.64 -1.55
CA LEU A 216 -7.74 -28.85 -0.75
C LEU A 216 -6.89 -29.93 -1.42
N THR A 217 -7.04 -30.12 -2.73
CA THR A 217 -6.23 -31.08 -3.50
C THR A 217 -4.76 -30.67 -3.52
N PHE A 218 -4.46 -29.38 -3.72
CA PHE A 218 -3.08 -28.87 -3.66
C PHE A 218 -2.49 -29.03 -2.24
N TYR A 219 -3.26 -28.71 -1.21
CA TYR A 219 -2.85 -28.77 0.18
C TYR A 219 -2.60 -30.21 0.64
N ALA A 220 -3.60 -31.08 0.49
CA ALA A 220 -3.55 -32.48 0.88
C ALA A 220 -2.62 -33.29 -0.02
N GLY A 221 -2.62 -33.02 -1.33
CA GLY A 221 -1.70 -33.62 -2.30
C GLY A 221 -0.25 -33.26 -1.99
N GLY A 222 0.05 -31.99 -1.69
CA GLY A 222 1.38 -31.56 -1.28
C GLY A 222 1.84 -32.23 -0.01
N TRP A 223 0.92 -32.39 0.95
CA TRP A 223 1.17 -33.09 2.19
C TRP A 223 1.46 -34.59 1.95
N ALA A 224 0.66 -35.24 1.10
CA ALA A 224 0.84 -36.64 0.73
C ALA A 224 2.17 -36.87 0.01
N ILE A 225 2.55 -35.99 -0.93
CA ILE A 225 3.84 -36.06 -1.62
C ILE A 225 5.00 -35.90 -0.63
N ARG A 226 4.91 -34.95 0.31
CA ARG A 226 5.93 -34.74 1.33
C ARG A 226 6.11 -35.97 2.22
N THR A 227 5.01 -36.56 2.69
CA THR A 227 5.04 -37.66 3.66
C THR A 227 5.30 -39.02 3.05
N ARG A 228 4.67 -39.32 1.90
CA ARG A 228 4.75 -40.65 1.26
C ARG A 228 5.93 -40.76 0.31
N LEU A 229 6.16 -39.74 -0.53
CA LEU A 229 7.23 -39.77 -1.53
C LEU A 229 8.55 -39.17 -1.02
N LYS A 230 8.55 -38.59 0.19
CA LYS A 230 9.72 -37.92 0.80
C LYS A 230 10.31 -36.79 -0.03
N LEU A 231 9.54 -36.24 -0.98
CA LEU A 231 9.91 -35.08 -1.79
C LEU A 231 9.57 -33.80 -1.01
N THR A 232 10.41 -33.48 -0.02
CA THR A 232 10.14 -32.41 0.97
C THR A 232 9.92 -31.05 0.32
N GLN A 233 10.76 -30.66 -0.65
CA GLN A 233 10.66 -29.36 -1.31
C GLN A 233 9.39 -29.24 -2.17
N ALA A 234 9.13 -30.23 -3.03
CA ALA A 234 7.95 -30.22 -3.90
C ALA A 234 6.66 -30.25 -3.07
N GLY A 235 6.60 -31.10 -2.04
CA GLY A 235 5.44 -31.18 -1.16
C GLY A 235 5.20 -29.90 -0.36
N THR A 236 6.26 -29.25 0.16
CA THR A 236 6.12 -27.96 0.86
C THR A 236 5.60 -26.86 -0.06
N VAL A 237 6.13 -26.74 -1.29
CA VAL A 237 5.67 -25.74 -2.25
C VAL A 237 4.21 -25.98 -2.62
N LEU A 238 3.83 -27.24 -2.89
CA LEU A 238 2.46 -27.59 -3.26
C LEU A 238 1.46 -27.32 -2.12
N THR A 239 1.82 -27.66 -0.88
CA THR A 239 1.02 -27.32 0.30
C THR A 239 0.95 -25.80 0.51
N GLY A 240 2.04 -25.08 0.25
CA GLY A 240 2.06 -23.61 0.31
C GLY A 240 1.11 -22.96 -0.68
N ILE A 241 1.11 -23.41 -1.94
CA ILE A 241 0.17 -22.96 -2.97
C ILE A 241 -1.26 -23.22 -2.52
N GLY A 242 -1.57 -24.45 -2.07
CA GLY A 242 -2.90 -24.79 -1.57
C GLY A 242 -3.34 -23.89 -0.42
N ALA A 243 -2.45 -23.56 0.52
CA ALA A 243 -2.75 -22.67 1.64
C ALA A 243 -3.07 -21.24 1.18
N ILE A 244 -2.29 -20.66 0.27
CA ILE A 244 -2.51 -19.29 -0.25
C ILE A 244 -3.82 -19.21 -1.03
N LEU A 245 -4.12 -20.23 -1.83
CA LEU A 245 -5.34 -20.28 -2.63
C LEU A 245 -6.60 -20.17 -1.76
N VAL A 246 -6.60 -20.69 -0.53
CA VAL A 246 -7.73 -20.56 0.40
C VAL A 246 -8.16 -19.10 0.59
N ALA A 247 -7.21 -18.16 0.74
CA ALA A 247 -7.55 -16.74 0.89
C ALA A 247 -8.15 -16.14 -0.39
N VAL A 248 -7.63 -16.56 -1.55
CA VAL A 248 -8.14 -16.15 -2.87
C VAL A 248 -9.55 -16.69 -3.10
N ASP A 249 -9.79 -17.93 -2.69
CA ASP A 249 -11.08 -18.61 -2.81
C ASP A 249 -12.15 -17.93 -1.97
N PHE A 250 -11.85 -17.53 -0.73
CA PHE A 250 -12.77 -16.72 0.06
C PHE A 250 -13.03 -15.33 -0.56
N ALA A 251 -12.04 -14.74 -1.22
CA ALA A 251 -12.26 -13.50 -1.96
C ALA A 251 -13.19 -13.71 -3.17
N ALA A 252 -13.02 -14.81 -3.90
CA ALA A 252 -13.88 -15.19 -5.01
C ALA A 252 -15.32 -15.46 -4.55
N ILE A 253 -15.50 -16.19 -3.44
CA ILE A 253 -16.83 -16.45 -2.85
C ILE A 253 -17.53 -15.14 -2.47
N TYR A 254 -16.80 -14.18 -1.91
CA TYR A 254 -17.35 -12.86 -1.56
C TYR A 254 -17.79 -12.08 -2.80
N GLN A 255 -16.92 -11.99 -3.82
CA GLN A 255 -17.17 -11.20 -5.02
C GLN A 255 -18.26 -11.81 -5.91
N LEU A 256 -18.14 -13.12 -6.18
CA LEU A 256 -18.96 -13.82 -7.16
C LEU A 256 -20.20 -14.48 -6.54
N GLY A 257 -20.09 -15.02 -5.32
CA GLY A 257 -21.19 -15.69 -4.64
C GLY A 257 -22.18 -14.74 -3.95
N GLY A 258 -21.79 -13.47 -3.75
CA GLY A 258 -22.61 -12.49 -3.02
C GLY A 258 -22.79 -12.78 -1.52
N ILE A 259 -22.19 -13.87 -1.02
CA ILE A 259 -22.19 -14.26 0.38
C ILE A 259 -21.38 -13.20 1.15
N GLY A 260 -22.04 -12.52 2.09
CA GLY A 260 -21.40 -11.50 2.92
C GLY A 260 -21.58 -10.06 2.44
N ARG A 261 -22.32 -9.79 1.36
CA ARG A 261 -22.61 -8.40 0.92
C ARG A 261 -23.26 -7.54 2.01
N ASN A 262 -24.12 -8.14 2.84
CA ASN A 262 -24.81 -7.41 3.91
C ASN A 262 -23.90 -7.10 5.11
N ASN A 263 -22.85 -7.90 5.33
CA ASN A 263 -21.99 -7.83 6.52
C ASN A 263 -20.51 -8.04 6.16
N GLY A 264 -20.02 -7.26 5.19
CA GLY A 264 -18.66 -7.39 4.65
C GLY A 264 -17.55 -7.46 5.71
N PRO A 265 -17.51 -6.56 6.71
CA PRO A 265 -16.46 -6.59 7.74
C PRO A 265 -16.44 -7.88 8.58
N ILE A 266 -17.60 -8.42 8.95
CA ILE A 266 -17.69 -9.68 9.71
C ILE A 266 -17.17 -10.83 8.87
N TYR A 267 -17.57 -10.90 7.59
CA TYR A 267 -17.10 -11.92 6.66
C TYR A 267 -15.57 -11.91 6.56
N TRP A 268 -14.97 -10.74 6.31
CA TRP A 268 -13.52 -10.61 6.19
C TRP A 268 -12.78 -10.89 7.50
N LEU A 269 -13.37 -10.58 8.67
CA LEU A 269 -12.78 -10.96 9.95
C LEU A 269 -12.76 -12.49 10.13
N VAL A 270 -13.87 -13.17 9.83
CA VAL A 270 -13.94 -14.65 9.92
C VAL A 270 -12.94 -15.29 8.98
N VAL A 271 -12.85 -14.81 7.73
CA VAL A 271 -11.91 -15.30 6.72
C VAL A 271 -10.46 -15.10 7.19
N THR A 272 -10.10 -13.92 7.68
CA THR A 272 -8.73 -13.65 8.13
C THR A 272 -8.35 -14.47 9.36
N ILE A 273 -9.27 -14.69 10.31
CA ILE A 273 -9.06 -15.60 11.44
C ILE A 273 -8.81 -17.02 10.95
N PHE A 274 -9.67 -17.52 10.05
CA PHE A 274 -9.55 -18.87 9.50
C PHE A 274 -8.24 -19.06 8.73
N CYS A 275 -7.90 -18.15 7.82
CA CYS A 275 -6.65 -18.20 7.07
C CYS A 275 -5.42 -18.12 7.99
N THR A 276 -5.45 -17.25 9.01
CA THR A 276 -4.34 -17.14 9.97
C THR A 276 -4.18 -18.41 10.79
N ALA A 277 -5.27 -19.04 11.23
CA ALA A 277 -5.22 -20.31 11.93
C ALA A 277 -4.66 -21.44 11.04
N LEU A 278 -5.06 -21.47 9.77
CA LEU A 278 -4.53 -22.40 8.77
C LEU A 278 -3.03 -22.16 8.55
N TYR A 279 -2.58 -20.91 8.40
CA TYR A 279 -1.16 -20.57 8.25
C TYR A 279 -0.34 -20.86 9.49
N ALA A 280 -0.87 -20.60 10.68
CA ALA A 280 -0.21 -20.95 11.93
C ALA A 280 -0.05 -22.47 12.06
N PHE A 281 -1.09 -23.22 11.70
CA PHE A 281 -1.05 -24.68 11.69
C PHE A 281 -0.04 -25.22 10.66
N THR A 282 0.03 -24.65 9.46
CA THR A 282 1.03 -25.05 8.46
C THR A 282 2.44 -24.68 8.89
N ALA A 283 2.65 -23.49 9.45
CA ALA A 283 3.94 -23.04 9.96
C ALA A 283 4.45 -24.00 11.04
N TRP A 284 3.60 -24.34 12.00
CA TRP A 284 3.92 -25.31 13.05
C TRP A 284 4.28 -26.69 12.50
N ARG A 285 3.59 -27.14 11.45
CA ARG A 285 3.77 -28.47 10.86
C ARG A 285 4.95 -28.58 9.89
N LEU A 286 5.22 -27.55 9.10
CA LEU A 286 6.18 -27.57 7.99
C LEU A 286 7.51 -26.89 8.28
N GLN A 287 7.64 -26.14 9.39
CA GLN A 287 8.86 -25.44 9.84
C GLN A 287 9.57 -24.75 8.67
N GLY A 288 8.95 -23.72 8.12
CA GLY A 288 9.53 -22.96 7.01
C GLY A 288 9.23 -21.48 7.13
N GLU A 289 10.27 -20.66 6.94
CA GLU A 289 10.22 -19.19 7.05
C GLU A 289 9.05 -18.57 6.26
N PHE A 290 8.70 -19.14 5.09
CA PHE A 290 7.59 -18.67 4.27
C PHE A 290 6.24 -18.66 5.00
N PHE A 291 5.93 -19.71 5.77
CA PHE A 291 4.66 -19.81 6.50
C PHE A 291 4.63 -18.92 7.74
N ASP A 292 5.79 -18.63 8.33
CA ASP A 292 5.90 -17.66 9.42
C ASP A 292 5.51 -16.26 8.92
N TYR A 293 5.99 -15.86 7.73
CA TYR A 293 5.57 -14.60 7.10
C TYR A 293 4.06 -14.55 6.83
N LEU A 294 3.49 -15.62 6.29
CA LEU A 294 2.05 -15.69 6.02
C LEU A 294 1.22 -15.62 7.31
N THR A 295 1.66 -16.28 8.37
CA THR A 295 0.99 -16.25 9.68
C THR A 295 1.00 -14.84 10.27
N LEU A 296 2.14 -14.16 10.19
CA LEU A 296 2.28 -12.78 10.66
C LEU A 296 1.44 -11.79 9.84
N LEU A 297 1.44 -11.93 8.51
CA LEU A 297 0.58 -11.15 7.62
C LEU A 297 -0.91 -11.41 7.90
N GLY A 298 -1.29 -12.66 8.16
CA GLY A 298 -2.63 -13.03 8.59
C GLY A 298 -3.00 -12.33 9.90
N GLY A 299 -2.12 -12.37 10.90
CA GLY A 299 -2.31 -11.67 12.17
C GLY A 299 -2.48 -10.15 12.01
N ALA A 300 -1.69 -9.52 11.14
CA ALA A 300 -1.86 -8.11 10.80
C ALA A 300 -3.21 -7.84 10.10
N SER A 301 -3.65 -8.76 9.23
CA SER A 301 -4.94 -8.69 8.54
C SER A 301 -6.13 -8.83 9.49
N ILE A 302 -6.01 -9.63 10.56
CA ILE A 302 -7.03 -9.69 11.63
C ILE A 302 -7.19 -8.32 12.28
N LEU A 303 -6.09 -7.67 12.69
CA LEU A 303 -6.15 -6.33 13.29
C LEU A 303 -6.75 -5.31 12.31
N PHE A 304 -6.37 -5.38 11.02
CA PHE A 304 -6.90 -4.52 9.98
C PHE A 304 -8.42 -4.70 9.81
N THR A 305 -8.90 -5.93 9.65
CA THR A 305 -10.34 -6.22 9.47
C THR A 305 -11.14 -5.93 10.74
N PHE A 306 -10.53 -6.10 11.92
CA PHE A 306 -11.15 -5.73 13.19
C PHE A 306 -11.43 -4.22 13.26
N THR A 307 -10.52 -3.36 12.77
CA THR A 307 -10.82 -1.90 12.72
C THR A 307 -12.01 -1.58 11.81
N ARG A 308 -12.15 -2.32 10.71
CA ARG A 308 -13.29 -2.18 9.79
C ARG A 308 -14.59 -2.71 10.40
N LEU A 309 -14.52 -3.77 11.20
CA LEU A 309 -15.68 -4.28 11.93
C LEU A 309 -16.24 -3.24 12.91
N LEU A 310 -15.34 -2.49 13.58
CA LEU A 310 -15.72 -1.41 14.48
C LEU A 310 -16.18 -0.13 13.75
N ASN A 311 -16.29 -0.14 12.41
CA ASN A 311 -16.60 1.03 11.58
C ASN A 311 -15.70 2.24 11.88
N LEU A 312 -14.44 2.00 12.23
CA LEU A 312 -13.49 3.08 12.48
C LEU A 312 -13.09 3.79 11.18
N PRO A 313 -12.76 5.09 11.24
CA PRO A 313 -12.24 5.83 10.09
C PRO A 313 -11.02 5.13 9.45
N ALA A 314 -10.82 5.33 8.14
CA ALA A 314 -9.80 4.60 7.37
C ALA A 314 -8.36 4.75 7.90
N GLU A 315 -8.07 5.86 8.59
CA GLU A 315 -6.81 6.10 9.30
C GLU A 315 -6.51 5.02 10.37
N TRP A 316 -7.52 4.50 11.04
CA TRP A 316 -7.36 3.44 12.05
C TRP A 316 -6.90 2.12 11.44
N SER A 317 -7.24 1.86 10.19
CA SER A 317 -6.70 0.71 9.47
C SER A 317 -5.19 0.85 9.21
N VAL A 318 -4.70 2.08 9.05
CA VAL A 318 -3.25 2.31 8.93
C VAL A 318 -2.57 2.16 10.28
N VAL A 319 -3.19 2.73 11.33
CA VAL A 319 -2.76 2.58 12.73
C VAL A 319 -2.68 1.11 13.12
N SER A 320 -3.64 0.27 12.72
CA SER A 320 -3.61 -1.15 13.03
C SER A 320 -2.48 -1.87 12.31
N VAL A 321 -2.15 -1.49 11.07
CA VAL A 321 -1.00 -2.05 10.35
C VAL A 321 0.31 -1.63 11.02
N THR A 322 0.49 -0.35 11.36
CA THR A 322 1.69 0.11 12.07
C THR A 322 1.81 -0.52 13.46
N GLY A 323 0.70 -0.59 14.20
CA GLY A 323 0.60 -1.27 15.48
C GLY A 323 0.93 -2.75 15.39
N SER A 324 0.46 -3.44 14.35
CA SER A 324 0.84 -4.84 14.10
C SER A 324 2.34 -4.98 13.84
N GLY A 325 2.95 -4.07 13.06
CA GLY A 325 4.39 -4.04 12.85
C GLY A 325 5.16 -3.84 14.16
N ALA A 326 4.71 -2.91 15.01
CA ALA A 326 5.31 -2.69 16.33
C ALA A 326 5.18 -3.94 17.23
N LEU A 327 4.01 -4.59 17.27
CA LEU A 327 3.82 -5.85 17.98
C LEU A 327 4.74 -6.96 17.45
N MET A 328 4.97 -7.03 16.14
CA MET A 328 5.93 -7.97 15.55
C MET A 328 7.36 -7.69 16.00
N THR A 329 7.78 -6.43 16.15
CA THR A 329 9.13 -6.11 16.70
C THR A 329 9.28 -6.57 18.15
N ILE A 330 8.22 -6.40 18.96
CA ILE A 330 8.19 -6.84 20.34
C ILE A 330 8.19 -8.38 20.39
N ALA A 331 7.42 -9.03 19.54
CA ALA A 331 7.37 -10.48 19.44
C ALA A 331 8.74 -11.05 19.02
N ALA A 332 9.39 -10.46 18.02
CA ALA A 332 10.75 -10.83 17.58
C ALA A 332 11.75 -10.79 18.76
N SER A 333 11.63 -9.78 19.64
CA SER A 333 12.46 -9.65 20.85
C SER A 333 12.31 -10.79 21.84
N ARG A 334 11.06 -11.26 22.00
CA ARG A 334 10.71 -12.32 22.92
C ARG A 334 11.14 -13.65 22.34
N PHE A 335 10.89 -13.87 21.04
CA PHE A 335 11.28 -15.08 20.34
C PHE A 335 12.79 -15.25 20.19
N ALA A 336 13.55 -14.16 20.07
CA ALA A 336 15.02 -14.22 20.12
C ALA A 336 15.55 -14.86 21.41
N LYS A 337 14.77 -14.83 22.50
CA LYS A 337 15.09 -15.45 23.80
C LYS A 337 14.47 -16.85 23.99
N ALA A 338 13.52 -17.26 23.14
CA ALA A 338 12.63 -18.41 23.39
C ALA A 338 13.14 -19.78 22.87
N GLY A 339 14.40 -19.88 22.45
CA GLY A 339 15.00 -21.13 21.94
C GLY A 339 15.08 -21.21 20.41
N GLU A 340 15.72 -22.27 19.89
CA GLU A 340 16.07 -22.37 18.46
C GLU A 340 14.85 -22.48 17.53
N SER A 341 13.80 -23.20 17.94
CA SER A 341 12.59 -23.37 17.14
C SER A 341 11.85 -22.07 16.84
N TRP A 342 12.01 -21.05 17.67
CA TRP A 342 11.35 -19.74 17.52
C TRP A 342 12.24 -18.71 16.82
N ARG A 343 13.50 -19.04 16.50
CA ARG A 343 14.43 -18.11 15.85
C ARG A 343 13.97 -17.76 14.43
N GLU A 344 13.43 -18.72 13.68
CA GLU A 344 12.91 -18.50 12.33
C GLU A 344 11.71 -17.55 12.35
N PHE A 345 10.73 -17.83 13.22
CA PHE A 345 9.57 -16.96 13.40
C PHE A 345 9.96 -15.55 13.88
N GLY A 346 10.90 -15.44 14.82
CA GLY A 346 11.43 -14.16 15.28
C GLY A 346 12.16 -13.39 14.17
N ARG A 347 12.87 -14.08 13.28
CA ARG A 347 13.51 -13.49 12.10
C ARG A 347 12.46 -12.96 11.11
N ALA A 348 11.41 -13.75 10.83
CA ALA A 348 10.31 -13.33 9.96
C ALA A 348 9.58 -12.11 10.52
N ALA A 349 9.25 -12.11 11.82
CA ALA A 349 8.62 -10.98 12.52
C ALA A 349 9.47 -9.71 12.43
N ARG A 350 10.79 -9.83 12.57
CA ARG A 350 11.72 -8.71 12.40
C ARG A 350 11.68 -8.16 10.97
N TYR A 351 11.87 -8.98 9.94
CA TYR A 351 11.92 -8.50 8.57
C TYR A 351 10.59 -7.91 8.10
N LEU A 352 9.48 -8.55 8.46
CA LEU A 352 8.16 -8.05 8.06
C LEU A 352 7.85 -6.70 8.70
N SER A 353 8.20 -6.51 9.98
CA SER A 353 8.03 -5.22 10.67
C SER A 353 8.84 -4.09 10.03
N GLN A 354 10.04 -4.39 9.49
CA GLN A 354 10.89 -3.42 8.79
C GLN A 354 10.29 -2.97 7.45
N ILE A 355 9.34 -3.70 6.89
CA ILE A 355 8.62 -3.33 5.67
C ILE A 355 7.30 -2.64 6.04
N LEU A 356 6.52 -3.23 6.96
CA LEU A 356 5.18 -2.75 7.33
C LEU A 356 5.21 -1.37 8.01
N ILE A 357 6.14 -1.12 8.93
CA ILE A 357 6.18 0.16 9.65
C ILE A 357 6.48 1.32 8.68
N PRO A 358 7.55 1.31 7.85
CA PRO A 358 7.78 2.42 6.92
C PRO A 358 6.68 2.52 5.85
N ALA A 359 6.17 1.42 5.31
CA ALA A 359 5.10 1.46 4.31
C ALA A 359 3.82 2.10 4.86
N SER A 360 3.44 1.76 6.10
CA SER A 360 2.28 2.36 6.75
C SER A 360 2.50 3.83 7.10
N VAL A 361 3.65 4.21 7.65
CA VAL A 361 3.99 5.63 7.93
C VAL A 361 4.00 6.46 6.65
N PHE A 362 4.55 5.92 5.55
CA PHE A 362 4.52 6.57 4.25
C PHE A 362 3.08 6.81 3.80
N TYR A 363 2.21 5.81 3.89
CA TYR A 363 0.79 5.97 3.56
C TYR A 363 0.09 7.01 4.45
N VAL A 364 0.35 7.02 5.76
CA VAL A 364 -0.18 8.05 6.69
C VAL A 364 0.20 9.45 6.23
N MET A 365 1.44 9.66 5.78
CA MET A 365 1.95 10.97 5.37
C MET A 365 1.18 11.57 4.19
N PHE A 366 0.67 10.74 3.29
CA PHE A 366 -0.08 11.18 2.10
C PHE A 366 -1.60 11.09 2.26
N SER A 367 -2.10 10.55 3.37
CA SER A 367 -3.54 10.41 3.60
C SER A 367 -4.14 11.76 4.03
N PRO A 368 -5.09 12.35 3.26
CA PRO A 368 -5.70 13.64 3.58
C PRO A 368 -6.75 13.56 4.71
N ALA A 369 -6.84 12.44 5.42
CA ALA A 369 -7.90 12.18 6.39
C ALA A 369 -7.91 13.18 7.57
N ARG A 370 -9.11 13.51 8.03
CA ARG A 370 -9.40 14.21 9.28
C ARG A 370 -10.35 13.33 10.09
N PRO A 371 -10.16 13.14 11.40
CA PRO A 371 -9.25 13.86 12.30
C PRO A 371 -7.79 13.35 12.33
N PRO A 372 -6.80 14.19 12.73
CA PRO A 372 -5.38 13.83 12.72
C PRO A 372 -4.95 12.82 13.80
N ILE A 373 -5.90 12.29 14.59
CA ILE A 373 -5.65 11.36 15.70
C ILE A 373 -5.06 10.05 15.18
N GLY A 374 -5.57 9.54 14.06
CA GLY A 374 -5.04 8.33 13.42
C GLY A 374 -3.57 8.50 13.02
N HIS A 375 -3.20 9.64 12.42
CA HIS A 375 -1.82 9.93 12.05
C HIS A 375 -0.90 9.97 13.27
N MET A 376 -1.33 10.67 14.33
CA MET A 376 -0.58 10.75 15.59
C MET A 376 -0.29 9.34 16.16
N LEU A 377 -1.31 8.49 16.26
CA LEU A 377 -1.17 7.13 16.78
C LEU A 377 -0.32 6.24 15.87
N GLY A 378 -0.44 6.39 14.55
CA GLY A 378 0.41 5.69 13.58
C GLY A 378 1.89 6.01 13.79
N PHE A 379 2.23 7.30 13.90
CA PHE A 379 3.60 7.73 14.20
C PHE A 379 4.08 7.29 15.59
N LEU A 380 3.20 7.27 16.60
CA LEU A 380 3.53 6.79 17.94
C LEU A 380 3.88 5.30 17.93
N PHE A 381 3.08 4.46 17.26
CA PHE A 381 3.39 3.03 17.13
C PHE A 381 4.67 2.79 16.32
N ALA A 382 4.92 3.60 15.28
CA ALA A 382 6.18 3.54 14.53
C ALA A 382 7.37 3.90 15.43
N MET A 383 7.27 4.96 16.24
CA MET A 383 8.28 5.36 17.21
C MET A 383 8.58 4.21 18.18
N MET A 384 7.55 3.58 18.74
CA MET A 384 7.71 2.43 19.64
C MET A 384 8.39 1.24 18.93
N GLY A 385 7.95 0.89 17.73
CA GLY A 385 8.53 -0.21 16.95
C GLY A 385 10.00 0.03 16.60
N TYR A 386 10.35 1.23 16.14
CA TYR A 386 11.74 1.58 15.84
C TYR A 386 12.61 1.68 17.09
N PHE A 387 12.07 2.15 18.21
CA PHE A 387 12.78 2.17 19.48
C PHE A 387 13.12 0.74 19.95
N VAL A 388 12.14 -0.17 19.87
CA VAL A 388 12.32 -1.60 20.21
C VAL A 388 13.35 -2.25 19.27
N LEU A 389 13.31 -1.94 17.97
CA LEU A 389 14.30 -2.40 16.99
C LEU A 389 15.69 -1.86 17.28
N ALA A 390 15.83 -0.56 17.58
CA ALA A 390 17.11 0.04 17.94
C ALA A 390 17.68 -0.64 19.18
N TRP A 391 16.87 -0.82 20.23
CA TRP A 391 17.28 -1.44 21.48
C TRP A 391 17.84 -2.85 21.31
N GLN A 392 17.26 -3.67 20.43
CA GLN A 392 17.69 -5.05 20.21
C GLN A 392 18.74 -5.22 19.14
N PHE A 393 18.64 -4.43 18.08
CA PHE A 393 19.48 -4.51 16.90
C PHE A 393 20.13 -3.14 16.75
N PRO A 394 21.31 -2.94 17.36
CA PRO A 394 21.89 -1.61 17.51
C PRO A 394 22.44 -1.04 16.21
N THR A 395 21.55 -0.71 15.29
CA THR A 395 21.84 -0.01 14.05
C THR A 395 21.39 1.44 14.19
N ILE A 396 22.23 2.35 13.72
CA ILE A 396 21.97 3.79 13.82
C ILE A 396 20.72 4.21 13.03
N ILE A 397 20.38 3.49 11.96
CA ILE A 397 19.21 3.76 11.11
C ILE A 397 17.91 3.68 11.92
N PHE A 398 17.77 2.70 12.81
CA PHE A 398 16.54 2.57 13.62
C PHE A 398 16.41 3.70 14.65
N VAL A 399 17.53 4.24 15.16
CA VAL A 399 17.48 5.41 16.05
C VAL A 399 16.99 6.64 15.30
N TYR A 400 17.52 6.92 14.10
CA TYR A 400 17.01 8.02 13.28
C TYR A 400 15.54 7.83 12.89
N ALA A 401 15.12 6.61 12.57
CA ALA A 401 13.72 6.32 12.26
C ALA A 401 12.80 6.53 13.48
N ALA A 402 13.24 6.14 14.68
CA ALA A 402 12.51 6.39 15.93
C ALA A 402 12.39 7.89 16.22
N LEU A 403 13.48 8.65 16.06
CA LEU A 403 13.51 10.10 16.27
C LEU A 403 12.68 10.86 15.22
N GLY A 404 12.70 10.42 13.97
CA GLY A 404 11.83 10.96 12.92
C GLY A 404 10.36 10.67 13.23
N ALA A 405 10.05 9.45 13.68
CA ALA A 405 8.70 9.08 14.05
C ALA A 405 8.17 9.83 15.28
N SER A 406 9.02 10.12 16.28
CA SER A 406 8.63 10.95 17.43
C SER A 406 8.38 12.40 17.04
N ILE A 407 9.16 12.98 16.11
CA ILE A 407 8.86 14.30 15.53
C ILE A 407 7.48 14.29 14.86
N GLY A 408 7.21 13.29 14.00
CA GLY A 408 5.90 13.13 13.38
C GLY A 408 4.77 13.01 14.41
N THR A 409 4.96 12.24 15.47
CA THR A 409 4.01 12.08 16.57
C THR A 409 3.67 13.43 17.21
N VAL A 410 4.69 14.24 17.55
CA VAL A 410 4.50 15.56 18.15
C VAL A 410 3.78 16.50 17.19
N VAL A 411 4.19 16.55 15.91
CA VAL A 411 3.56 17.41 14.89
C VAL A 411 2.06 17.10 14.75
N TYR A 412 1.68 15.82 14.67
CA TYR A 412 0.27 15.45 14.59
C TYR A 412 -0.46 15.64 15.92
N ALA A 413 0.20 15.50 17.08
CA ALA A 413 -0.39 15.82 18.38
C ALA A 413 -0.74 17.31 18.50
N LEU A 414 0.13 18.21 18.01
CA LEU A 414 -0.17 19.64 17.96
C LEU A 414 -1.36 19.93 17.04
N ARG A 415 -1.47 19.20 15.93
CA ARG A 415 -2.61 19.31 15.02
C ARG A 415 -3.92 18.79 15.64
N VAL A 416 -3.85 17.74 16.47
CA VAL A 416 -5.00 17.24 17.24
C VAL A 416 -5.43 18.26 18.29
N ALA A 417 -4.48 18.98 18.90
CA ALA A 417 -4.75 20.04 19.87
C ALA A 417 -5.23 21.36 19.22
N ASP A 418 -5.45 21.38 17.90
CA ASP A 418 -5.76 22.57 17.10
C ASP A 418 -4.80 23.74 17.38
N LEU A 419 -3.54 23.43 17.70
CA LEU A 419 -2.56 24.45 18.01
C LEU A 419 -2.18 25.18 16.71
N PRO A 420 -2.19 26.53 16.69
CA PRO A 420 -1.80 27.28 15.51
C PRO A 420 -0.38 26.93 15.06
N ILE A 421 -0.16 26.87 13.74
CA ILE A 421 1.10 26.39 13.14
C ILE A 421 2.33 27.20 13.60
N GLU A 422 2.11 28.43 14.06
CA GLU A 422 3.18 29.32 14.51
C GLU A 422 3.82 28.85 15.81
N TRP A 423 3.11 28.05 16.61
CA TRP A 423 3.64 27.47 17.84
C TRP A 423 4.48 26.20 17.60
N TYR A 424 4.51 25.67 16.38
CA TYR A 424 5.22 24.43 16.08
C TYR A 424 6.73 24.59 16.26
N SER A 425 7.28 25.77 15.98
CA SER A 425 8.69 26.12 16.17
C SER A 425 9.08 26.14 17.65
N THR A 426 8.20 26.66 18.52
CA THR A 426 8.38 26.68 19.98
C THR A 426 8.43 25.25 20.52
N VAL A 427 7.46 24.41 20.16
CA VAL A 427 7.43 23.01 20.59
C VAL A 427 8.60 22.21 20.02
N GLY A 428 9.00 22.49 18.78
CA GLY A 428 10.19 21.90 18.17
C GLY A 428 11.47 22.21 18.93
N SER A 429 11.61 23.43 19.48
CA SER A 429 12.77 23.83 20.29
C SER A 429 12.80 23.04 21.60
N VAL A 430 11.66 22.96 22.32
CA VAL A 430 11.53 22.14 23.53
C VAL A 430 11.86 20.67 23.26
N LEU A 431 11.39 20.12 22.13
CA LEU A 431 11.69 18.75 21.73
C LEU A 431 13.18 18.55 21.41
N ALA A 432 13.82 19.53 20.78
CA ALA A 432 15.26 19.49 20.49
C ALA A 432 16.09 19.47 21.78
N LEU A 433 15.76 20.32 22.75
CA LEU A 433 16.38 20.34 24.07
C LEU A 433 16.22 18.97 24.76
N ALA A 434 15.03 18.37 24.70
CA ALA A 434 14.79 17.05 25.25
C ALA A 434 15.71 15.99 24.63
N TYR A 435 15.92 15.99 23.30
CA TYR A 435 16.85 15.06 22.65
C TYR A 435 18.30 15.24 23.10
N ILE A 436 18.76 16.49 23.23
CA ILE A 436 20.13 16.78 23.70
C ILE A 436 20.30 16.33 25.15
N LEU A 437 19.34 16.62 26.03
CA LEU A 437 19.38 16.20 27.43
C LEU A 437 19.36 14.68 27.58
N VAL A 438 18.56 13.97 26.77
CA VAL A 438 18.57 12.50 26.72
C VAL A 438 19.91 11.99 26.22
N GLY A 439 20.49 12.58 25.16
CA GLY A 439 21.82 12.24 24.66
C GLY A 439 22.91 12.39 25.73
N GLN A 440 22.88 13.48 26.48
CA GLN A 440 23.78 13.73 27.61
C GLN A 440 23.59 12.71 28.73
N ARG A 441 22.35 12.37 29.07
CA ARG A 441 22.04 11.37 30.11
C ARG A 441 22.54 9.99 29.71
N VAL A 442 22.35 9.60 28.45
CA VAL A 442 22.84 8.34 27.88
C VAL A 442 24.38 8.31 27.87
N GLN A 443 25.04 9.41 27.50
CA GLN A 443 26.50 9.53 27.55
C GLN A 443 27.06 9.39 28.98
N ARG A 444 26.38 9.94 29.99
CA ARG A 444 26.78 9.84 31.40
C ARG A 444 26.63 8.45 32.00
N ALA A 445 25.84 7.56 31.39
CA ALA A 445 25.66 6.20 31.90
C ALA A 445 26.94 5.34 31.83
N LYS A 446 28.04 5.83 31.23
CA LYS A 446 29.36 5.17 31.14
C LYS A 446 29.31 3.72 30.62
N ILE A 447 28.33 3.40 29.80
CA ILE A 447 28.27 2.10 29.15
C ILE A 447 29.18 2.18 27.92
N GLU A 448 30.37 1.59 28.03
CA GLU A 448 31.40 1.56 26.98
C GLU A 448 30.98 0.68 25.80
N SER A 449 30.11 1.20 24.94
CA SER A 449 29.80 0.58 23.66
C SER A 449 29.83 1.60 22.53
N SER A 450 30.47 1.23 21.41
CA SER A 450 30.46 2.01 20.17
C SER A 450 29.04 2.29 19.67
N VAL A 451 28.10 1.40 19.99
CA VAL A 451 26.66 1.55 19.78
C VAL A 451 26.12 2.81 20.45
N ILE A 452 26.42 3.02 21.73
CA ILE A 452 25.90 4.15 22.49
C ILE A 452 26.46 5.47 21.96
N GLN A 453 27.72 5.49 21.53
CA GLN A 453 28.29 6.67 20.86
C GLN A 453 27.51 7.03 19.59
N ASN A 454 27.11 6.03 18.78
CA ASN A 454 26.28 6.25 17.61
C ASN A 454 24.88 6.79 17.97
N TYR A 455 24.31 6.37 19.10
CA TYR A 455 23.00 6.85 19.56
C TYR A 455 23.06 8.30 20.05
N VAL A 456 24.10 8.62 20.84
CA VAL A 456 24.37 10.00 21.27
C VAL A 456 24.61 10.89 20.06
N LYS A 457 25.36 10.41 19.06
CA LYS A 457 25.55 11.13 17.79
C LYS A 457 24.22 11.38 17.07
N ALA A 458 23.35 10.38 16.97
CA ALA A 458 22.05 10.53 16.33
C ALA A 458 21.14 11.53 17.07
N LEU A 459 21.02 11.40 18.40
CA LEU A 459 20.26 12.32 19.25
C LEU A 459 20.74 13.77 19.13
N ASN A 460 22.04 14.00 19.23
CA ASN A 460 22.63 15.34 19.12
C ASN A 460 22.46 15.91 17.71
N THR A 461 22.67 15.08 16.67
CA THR A 461 22.49 15.52 15.27
C THR A 461 21.03 15.92 15.01
N THR A 462 20.07 15.09 15.43
CA THR A 462 18.65 15.41 15.27
C THR A 462 18.25 16.63 16.11
N GLY A 463 18.71 16.74 17.36
CA GLY A 463 18.48 17.91 18.20
C GLY A 463 18.99 19.21 17.54
N LEU A 464 20.23 19.22 17.05
CA LEU A 464 20.80 20.37 16.34
C LEU A 464 20.04 20.70 15.05
N THR A 465 19.62 19.68 14.28
CA THR A 465 18.81 19.92 13.07
C THR A 465 17.46 20.54 13.40
N LEU A 466 16.82 20.13 14.50
CA LEU A 466 15.57 20.73 14.98
C LEU A 466 15.78 22.17 15.46
N ILE A 467 16.86 22.47 16.19
CA ILE A 467 17.21 23.85 16.59
C ILE A 467 17.36 24.74 15.34
N SER A 468 18.05 24.27 14.31
CA SER A 468 18.21 25.02 13.07
C SER A 468 16.88 25.26 12.34
N LEU A 469 16.02 24.24 12.24
CA LEU A 469 14.70 24.35 11.61
C LEU A 469 13.75 25.26 12.40
N THR A 470 13.79 25.20 13.74
CA THR A 470 12.96 26.00 14.63
C THR A 470 13.40 27.45 14.68
N ALA A 471 14.71 27.73 14.64
CA ALA A 471 15.24 29.07 14.48
C ALA A 471 14.83 29.69 13.13
N LEU A 472 14.93 28.92 12.03
CA LEU A 472 14.55 29.40 10.70
C LEU A 472 13.05 29.64 10.58
N SER A 473 12.22 28.72 11.07
CA SER A 473 10.75 28.92 11.08
C SER A 473 10.32 30.05 12.03
N GLY A 474 10.94 30.16 13.21
CA GLY A 474 10.71 31.26 14.15
C GLY A 474 11.06 32.63 13.53
N PHE A 475 12.17 32.70 12.78
CA PHE A 475 12.55 33.89 12.03
C PHE A 475 11.50 34.26 10.99
N VAL A 476 11.00 33.29 10.20
CA VAL A 476 9.94 33.55 9.21
C VAL A 476 8.66 34.07 9.88
N PHE A 477 8.21 33.45 10.97
CA PHE A 477 6.99 33.87 11.68
C PHE A 477 7.14 35.21 12.43
N ALA A 478 8.37 35.66 12.71
CA ALA A 478 8.60 36.97 13.31
C ALA A 478 8.25 38.14 12.36
N PHE A 479 8.21 37.91 11.05
CA PHE A 479 7.78 38.90 10.05
C PHE A 479 6.29 38.85 9.72
N ASP A 480 5.57 37.85 10.23
CA ASP A 480 4.13 37.75 10.07
C ASP A 480 3.41 38.49 11.22
N ASN A 481 2.09 38.64 11.15
CA ASN A 481 1.24 39.30 12.17
C ASN A 481 1.26 38.61 13.55
N LYS A 482 2.07 37.56 13.73
CA LYS A 482 2.17 36.71 14.92
C LYS A 482 3.57 36.74 15.55
N ILE A 483 4.11 37.95 15.70
CA ILE A 483 5.46 38.26 16.22
C ILE A 483 5.83 37.44 17.46
N TRP A 484 4.91 37.30 18.42
CA TRP A 484 5.20 36.63 19.70
C TRP A 484 5.58 35.15 19.56
N ALA A 485 4.97 34.42 18.63
CA ALA A 485 5.30 33.01 18.40
C ALA A 485 6.70 32.87 17.78
N GLY A 486 7.08 33.77 16.87
CA GLY A 486 8.42 33.82 16.29
C GLY A 486 9.49 34.17 17.33
N VAL A 487 9.27 35.22 18.13
CA VAL A 487 10.21 35.67 19.17
C VAL A 487 10.42 34.60 20.25
N THR A 488 9.35 33.94 20.69
CA THR A 488 9.46 32.84 21.68
C THR A 488 10.24 31.65 21.13
N ALA A 489 10.01 31.27 19.87
CA ALA A 489 10.79 30.21 19.24
C ALA A 489 12.28 30.56 19.09
N MET A 490 12.61 31.79 18.65
CA MET A 490 13.99 32.22 18.49
C MET A 490 14.73 32.34 19.83
N THR A 491 14.05 32.80 20.89
CA THR A 491 14.63 32.89 22.24
C THR A 491 14.92 31.50 22.81
N LEU A 492 14.00 30.53 22.64
CA LEU A 492 14.25 29.14 23.02
C LEU A 492 15.38 28.51 22.22
N ALA A 493 15.42 28.69 20.90
CA ALA A 493 16.51 28.17 20.08
C ALA A 493 17.88 28.76 20.49
N SER A 494 17.93 30.04 20.84
CA SER A 494 19.15 30.68 21.37
C SER A 494 19.57 30.10 22.71
N LEU A 495 18.61 29.86 23.62
CA LEU A 495 18.85 29.20 24.90
C LEU A 495 19.38 27.77 24.70
N ASP A 496 18.79 27.01 23.78
CA ASP A 496 19.22 25.64 23.47
C ASP A 496 20.65 25.60 22.93
N LEU A 497 21.04 26.55 22.07
CA LEU A 497 22.41 26.69 21.60
C LEU A 497 23.39 27.04 22.72
N ALA A 498 23.00 27.93 23.65
CA ALA A 498 23.82 28.25 24.82
C ALA A 498 24.02 27.02 25.73
N ILE A 499 22.96 26.24 25.95
CA ILE A 499 23.01 24.97 26.70
C ILE A 499 23.92 23.95 25.99
N CYS A 500 23.82 23.83 24.66
CA CYS A 500 24.71 22.99 23.86
C CYS A 500 26.16 23.41 24.01
N ALA A 501 26.46 24.71 23.88
CA ALA A 501 27.80 25.25 24.02
C ALA A 501 28.39 24.93 25.41
N TYR A 502 27.58 25.06 26.47
CA TYR A 502 27.97 24.68 27.82
C TYR A 502 28.34 23.18 27.94
N PHE A 503 27.51 22.28 27.40
CA PHE A 503 27.78 20.84 27.47
C PHE A 503 29.00 20.43 26.64
N PHE A 504 29.17 20.98 25.42
CA PHE A 504 30.33 20.68 24.57
C PHE A 504 31.64 21.27 25.09
N ALA A 505 31.58 22.43 25.77
CA ALA A 505 32.75 22.96 26.46
C ALA A 505 33.21 21.98 27.55
N ARG A 506 32.28 21.51 28.39
CA ARG A 506 32.59 20.58 29.48
C ARG A 506 33.15 19.24 29.01
N SER A 507 32.65 18.70 27.90
CA SER A 507 33.10 17.40 27.38
C SER A 507 34.52 17.40 26.80
N ARG A 508 35.12 18.56 26.50
CA ARG A 508 36.53 18.64 26.06
C ARG A 508 37.53 18.56 27.21
N TYR A 509 37.08 18.82 28.44
CA TYR A 509 37.93 18.86 29.63
C TYR A 509 37.86 17.58 30.48
N THR A 510 37.02 16.62 30.09
CA THR A 510 36.84 15.31 30.74
C THR A 510 37.16 14.21 29.75
#